data_AF-A0A345R9P5-F1
#
_entry.id   AF-A0A345R9P5-F1
#
_cell.length_a   1.000
_cell.length_b   1.000
_cell.length_c   1.000
_cell.angle_alpha   90.00
_cell.angle_beta   90.00
_cell.angle_gamma   90.00
#
_symmetry.space_group_name_H-M   'P 1'
#
loop_
_entity.id
_entity.type
_entity.pdbx_description
1 polymer ?
#
loop_
_entity_poly.entity_id
_entity_poly.type
_entity_poly.pdbx_seq_one_letter_code
_entity_poly.pdbx_strand_id
1 'polypeptide(L)'
;MTATADEELDQMLKEALPVMQHSCDTAVEETGGNEEAIVDIVRKMVIVSLANRDIDLSDYADTEEERAVLRAEFIEELRAGCEADRKGLLAGIVDTAVKTVLKL
;
A
#
# COMPACT_ATOMS: atom_id res chain seq x y z
N MET A 1 -15.40 15.90 -3.21
CA MET A 1 -14.09 16.31 -2.68
C MET A 1 -14.12 17.78 -2.31
N THR A 2 -13.65 18.11 -1.12
CA THR A 2 -13.44 19.48 -0.62
C THR A 2 -11.95 19.81 -0.70
N ALA A 3 -11.58 21.08 -0.87
CA ALA A 3 -10.18 21.50 -0.97
C ALA A 3 -9.26 20.92 0.13
N THR A 4 -9.79 20.70 1.34
CA THR A 4 -9.04 20.12 2.47
C THR A 4 -8.71 18.63 2.31
N ALA A 5 -9.58 17.83 1.69
CA ALA A 5 -9.33 16.41 1.48
C ALA A 5 -8.27 16.19 0.38
N ASP A 6 -8.27 17.07 -0.62
CA ASP A 6 -7.29 17.07 -1.71
C ASP A 6 -5.91 17.48 -1.17
N GLU A 7 -5.85 18.48 -0.28
CA GLU A 7 -4.62 18.88 0.40
C GLU A 7 -4.03 17.77 1.30
N GLU A 8 -4.89 17.02 1.99
CA GLU A 8 -4.47 15.89 2.83
C GLU A 8 -3.90 14.75 1.97
N LEU A 9 -4.58 14.39 0.89
CA LEU A 9 -4.08 13.39 -0.07
C LEU A 9 -2.74 13.81 -0.68
N ASP A 10 -2.61 15.06 -1.12
CA ASP A 10 -1.37 15.60 -1.66
C ASP A 10 -0.20 15.51 -0.67
N GLN A 11 -0.46 15.77 0.62
CA GLN A 11 0.53 15.63 1.67
C GLN A 11 0.95 14.16 1.86
N MET A 12 -0.01 13.25 1.89
CA MET A 12 0.26 11.80 1.99
C MET A 12 1.09 11.29 0.81
N LEU A 13 0.80 11.77 -0.41
CA LEU A 13 1.58 11.42 -1.61
C LEU A 13 3.02 11.96 -1.55
N LYS A 14 3.22 13.17 -1.04
CA LYS A 14 4.57 13.73 -0.82
C LYS A 14 5.37 12.92 0.20
N GLU A 15 4.71 12.43 1.25
CA GLU A 15 5.34 11.59 2.28
C GLU A 15 5.69 10.17 1.78
N ALA A 16 5.03 9.71 0.72
CA ALA A 16 5.36 8.45 0.07
C ALA A 16 6.63 8.56 -0.81
N LEU A 17 6.92 9.72 -1.39
CA LEU A 17 8.04 9.91 -2.33
C LEU A 17 9.40 9.34 -1.85
N PRO A 18 9.82 9.55 -0.59
CA PRO A 18 11.12 9.06 -0.12
C PRO A 18 11.22 7.53 -0.08
N VAL A 19 10.09 6.84 0.08
CA VAL A 19 10.04 5.39 0.30
C VAL A 19 9.71 4.61 -0.97
N MET A 20 9.41 5.29 -2.09
CA MET A 20 8.97 4.68 -3.35
C MET A 20 9.96 3.68 -3.97
N GLN A 21 11.24 3.76 -3.59
CA GLN A 21 12.31 2.93 -4.14
C GLN A 21 12.67 1.72 -3.27
N HIS A 22 11.95 1.47 -2.17
CA HIS A 22 12.20 0.27 -1.38
C HIS A 22 11.85 -1.00 -2.15
N SER A 23 12.58 -2.07 -1.82
CA SER A 23 12.17 -3.45 -2.02
C SER A 23 11.68 -4.04 -0.70
N CYS A 24 11.19 -5.28 -0.70
CA CYS A 24 10.85 -5.96 0.56
C CYS A 24 12.09 -6.12 1.45
N ASP A 25 13.26 -6.40 0.86
CA ASP A 25 14.52 -6.49 1.60
C ASP A 25 14.92 -5.13 2.21
N THR A 26 14.93 -4.04 1.44
CA THR A 26 15.40 -2.75 1.95
C THR A 26 14.43 -2.12 2.95
N ALA A 27 13.12 -2.37 2.81
CA ALA A 27 12.14 -1.94 3.81
C ALA A 27 12.43 -2.59 5.19
N VAL A 28 12.82 -3.86 5.23
CA VAL A 28 13.20 -4.55 6.47
C VAL A 28 14.56 -4.06 6.98
N GLU A 29 15.54 -3.90 6.10
CA GLU A 29 16.89 -3.48 6.46
C GLU A 29 16.91 -2.05 7.05
N GLU A 30 16.29 -1.09 6.38
CA GLU A 30 16.32 0.32 6.78
C GLU A 30 15.51 0.61 8.04
N THR A 31 14.48 -0.19 8.30
CA THR A 31 13.68 -0.10 9.53
C THR A 31 14.27 -0.90 10.69
N GLY A 32 15.33 -1.69 10.45
CA GLY A 32 15.85 -2.65 11.43
C GLY A 32 14.84 -3.72 11.83
N GLY A 33 13.91 -4.06 10.93
CA GLY A 33 12.82 -4.99 11.19
C GLY A 33 11.69 -4.45 12.07
N ASN A 34 11.60 -3.13 12.26
CA ASN A 34 10.49 -2.52 12.99
C ASN A 34 9.17 -2.68 12.22
N GLU A 35 8.27 -3.51 12.75
CA GLU A 35 7.00 -3.85 12.09
C GLU A 35 6.12 -2.62 11.82
N GLU A 36 6.03 -1.68 12.76
CA GLU A 36 5.22 -0.47 12.58
C GLU A 36 5.75 0.41 11.44
N ALA A 37 7.08 0.55 11.34
CA ALA A 37 7.72 1.31 10.27
C ALA A 37 7.58 0.62 8.91
N ILE A 38 7.66 -0.72 8.86
CA ILE A 38 7.40 -1.49 7.63
C ILE A 38 5.94 -1.30 7.18
N VAL A 39 4.99 -1.37 8.11
CA VAL A 39 3.57 -1.15 7.82
C VAL A 39 3.33 0.26 7.30
N ASP A 40 4.01 1.28 7.86
CA ASP A 40 3.91 2.66 7.37
C ASP A 40 4.42 2.82 5.92
N ILE A 41 5.55 2.20 5.57
CA ILE A 41 6.06 2.15 4.19
C ILE A 41 5.02 1.51 3.27
N VAL A 42 4.48 0.34 3.63
CA VAL A 42 3.47 -0.37 2.84
C VAL A 42 2.21 0.48 2.69
N ARG A 43 1.74 1.13 3.75
CA ARG A 43 0.57 2.00 3.73
C ARG A 43 0.74 3.16 2.74
N LYS A 44 1.92 3.80 2.72
CA LYS A 44 2.25 4.84 1.75
C LYS A 44 2.17 4.33 0.31
N MET A 45 2.63 3.11 0.04
CA MET A 45 2.50 2.50 -1.29
C MET A 45 1.05 2.21 -1.67
N VAL A 46 0.23 1.75 -0.72
CA VAL A 46 -1.20 1.52 -0.96
C VAL A 46 -1.89 2.84 -1.32
N ILE A 47 -1.63 3.92 -0.58
CA ILE A 47 -2.17 5.26 -0.86
C ILE A 47 -1.83 5.70 -2.28
N VAL A 48 -0.55 5.58 -2.67
CA VAL A 48 -0.11 5.93 -4.03
C VAL A 48 -0.82 5.06 -5.08
N SER A 49 -0.97 3.76 -4.84
CA SER A 49 -1.64 2.84 -5.77
C SER A 49 -3.12 3.20 -5.97
N LEU A 50 -3.84 3.52 -4.90
CA LEU A 50 -5.25 3.93 -4.97
C LEU A 50 -5.40 5.30 -5.66
N ALA A 51 -4.58 6.28 -5.27
CA ALA A 51 -4.61 7.63 -5.84
C ALA A 51 -4.31 7.64 -7.35
N ASN A 52 -3.34 6.85 -7.81
CA ASN A 52 -3.00 6.71 -9.22
C ASN A 52 -4.16 6.17 -10.08
N ARG A 53 -5.20 5.61 -9.47
CA ARG A 53 -6.36 5.02 -10.13
C ARG A 53 -7.69 5.70 -9.79
N ASP A 54 -7.65 6.77 -9.00
CA ASP A 54 -8.83 7.46 -8.51
C ASP A 54 -9.80 6.49 -7.79
N ILE A 55 -9.26 5.57 -6.98
CA ILE A 55 -10.04 4.56 -6.25
C ILE A 55 -10.37 5.07 -4.85
N ASP A 56 -11.65 5.03 -4.50
CA ASP A 56 -12.14 5.12 -3.13
C ASP A 56 -12.39 3.71 -2.57
N LEU A 57 -11.78 3.37 -1.43
CA LEU A 57 -11.98 2.07 -0.79
C LEU A 57 -13.43 1.84 -0.33
N SER A 58 -14.20 2.91 -0.12
CA SER A 58 -15.62 2.78 0.22
C SER A 58 -16.45 2.19 -0.92
N ASP A 59 -15.97 2.25 -2.17
CA ASP A 59 -16.62 1.57 -3.30
C ASP A 59 -16.48 0.02 -3.23
N TYR A 60 -15.58 -0.49 -2.38
CA TYR A 60 -15.24 -1.91 -2.28
C TYR A 60 -15.57 -2.53 -0.92
N ALA A 61 -15.67 -1.71 0.14
CA ALA A 61 -15.98 -2.18 1.48
C ALA A 61 -16.63 -1.07 2.34
N ASP A 62 -17.91 -1.26 2.65
CA ASP A 62 -18.70 -0.33 3.47
C ASP A 62 -18.47 -0.59 4.96
N THR A 63 -18.33 -1.85 5.34
CA THR A 63 -18.21 -2.29 6.74
C THR A 63 -16.77 -2.53 7.17
N GLU A 64 -16.53 -2.54 8.49
CA GLU A 64 -15.22 -2.85 9.02
C GLU A 64 -14.85 -4.32 8.80
N GLU A 65 -15.84 -5.20 8.82
CA GLU A 65 -15.69 -6.62 8.50
C GLU A 65 -15.23 -6.82 7.05
N GLU A 66 -15.82 -6.12 6.08
CA GLU A 66 -15.39 -6.17 4.69
C GLU A 66 -13.98 -5.61 4.50
N ARG A 67 -13.66 -4.48 5.16
CA ARG A 67 -12.30 -3.92 5.15
C ARG A 67 -11.29 -4.87 5.78
N ALA A 68 -11.67 -5.63 6.81
CA ALA A 68 -10.82 -6.65 7.42
C ALA A 68 -10.55 -7.82 6.46
N VAL A 69 -11.55 -8.24 5.67
CA VAL A 69 -11.38 -9.25 4.63
C VAL A 69 -10.41 -8.76 3.54
N LEU A 70 -10.63 -7.56 3.00
CA LEU A 70 -9.71 -6.98 1.99
C LEU A 70 -8.28 -6.84 2.54
N ARG A 71 -8.13 -6.44 3.80
CA ARG A 71 -6.82 -6.35 4.46
C ARG A 71 -6.15 -7.72 4.56
N ALA A 72 -6.88 -8.76 4.94
CA ALA A 72 -6.34 -10.11 5.04
C ALA A 72 -5.87 -10.63 3.67
N GLU A 73 -6.70 -10.47 2.63
CA GLU A 73 -6.34 -10.85 1.26
C GLU A 73 -5.13 -10.06 0.75
N PHE A 74 -5.07 -8.75 1.04
CA PHE A 74 -3.91 -7.92 0.68
C PHE A 74 -2.61 -8.38 1.34
N ILE A 75 -2.66 -8.77 2.62
CA ILE A 75 -1.48 -9.27 3.33
C ILE A 75 -0.95 -10.56 2.69
N GLU A 76 -1.85 -11.47 2.29
CA GLU A 76 -1.46 -12.72 1.62
C GLU A 76 -0.83 -12.44 0.25
N GLU A 77 -1.42 -11.56 -0.56
CA GLU A 77 -0.87 -11.18 -1.87
C GLU A 77 0.47 -10.44 -1.74
N LEU A 78 0.60 -9.53 -0.77
CA LEU A 78 1.86 -8.84 -0.48
C LEU A 78 2.95 -9.83 -0.07
N ARG A 79 2.63 -10.80 0.80
CA ARG A 79 3.54 -11.86 1.21
C ARG A 79 4.00 -12.67 0.00
N ALA A 80 3.07 -13.13 -0.82
CA ALA A 80 3.36 -13.92 -2.01
C ALA A 80 4.26 -13.14 -3.00
N GLY A 81 3.97 -11.86 -3.23
CA GLY A 81 4.79 -11.00 -4.09
C GLY A 81 6.19 -10.77 -3.55
N CYS A 82 6.35 -10.50 -2.25
CA CYS A 82 7.66 -10.40 -1.62
C CYS A 82 8.42 -11.73 -1.65
N GLU A 83 7.77 -12.89 -1.45
CA GLU A 83 8.42 -14.20 -1.56
C GLU A 83 8.90 -14.49 -2.99
N ALA A 84 8.15 -14.07 -4.00
CA ALA A 84 8.49 -14.24 -5.39
C ALA A 84 9.67 -13.34 -5.83
N ASP A 85 9.73 -12.09 -5.37
CA ASP A 85 10.83 -11.16 -5.68
C ASP A 85 11.11 -10.17 -4.55
N ARG A 86 11.95 -10.58 -3.60
CA ARG A 86 12.33 -9.73 -2.45
C ARG A 86 13.12 -8.47 -2.82
N LYS A 87 13.73 -8.43 -4.01
CA LYS A 87 14.57 -7.31 -4.48
C LYS A 87 13.85 -6.42 -5.49
N GLY A 88 12.68 -6.84 -5.95
CA GLY A 88 11.79 -6.04 -6.80
C GLY A 88 11.27 -4.80 -6.07
N LEU A 89 10.74 -3.86 -6.84
CA LEU A 89 10.18 -2.63 -6.32
C LEU A 89 8.93 -2.94 -5.47
N LEU A 90 8.98 -2.65 -4.18
CA LEU A 90 7.87 -2.88 -3.24
C LEU A 90 6.61 -2.13 -3.69
N ALA A 91 6.74 -0.92 -4.23
CA ALA A 91 5.62 -0.18 -4.80
C ALA A 91 4.90 -0.96 -5.91
N GLY A 92 5.63 -1.69 -6.75
CA GLY A 92 5.05 -2.54 -7.80
C GLY A 92 4.37 -3.79 -7.24
N ILE A 93 4.97 -4.41 -6.21
CA ILE A 93 4.37 -5.56 -5.52
C ILE A 93 3.05 -5.17 -4.84
N VAL A 94 3.06 -4.05 -4.11
CA VAL A 94 1.85 -3.50 -3.47
C VAL A 94 0.79 -3.16 -4.52
N ASP A 95 1.19 -2.58 -5.65
CA ASP A 95 0.28 -2.26 -6.75
C ASP A 95 -0.43 -3.51 -7.31
N THR A 96 0.33 -4.59 -7.50
CA THR A 96 -0.23 -5.88 -7.92
C THR A 96 -1.18 -6.45 -6.86
N ALA A 97 -0.80 -6.42 -5.58
CA ALA A 97 -1.65 -6.90 -4.49
C ALA A 97 -2.98 -6.13 -4.42
N VAL A 98 -2.95 -4.79 -4.52
CA VAL A 98 -4.16 -3.95 -4.57
C VAL A 98 -5.06 -4.35 -5.73
N LYS A 99 -4.51 -4.51 -6.95
CA LYS A 99 -5.29 -4.93 -8.12
C LYS A 99 -5.94 -6.29 -7.94
N THR A 100 -5.19 -7.27 -7.43
CA THR A 100 -5.70 -8.63 -7.22
C THR A 100 -6.88 -8.62 -6.26
N VAL A 101 -6.72 -7.98 -5.11
CA VAL A 101 -7.75 -7.92 -4.06
C VAL A 101 -9.00 -7.18 -4.53
N LEU A 102 -8.81 -6.05 -5.22
CA LEU A 102 -9.91 -5.25 -5.74
C LEU A 102 -10.46 -5.77 -7.09
N LYS A 103 -9.88 -6.83 -7.65
CA LYS A 103 -10.26 -7.48 -8.92
C LYS A 103 -10.24 -6.51 -10.12
N LEU A 104 -9.16 -5.74 -10.22
CA LEU A 104 -8.89 -4.74 -11.27
C LEU A 104 -8.07 -5.29 -12.45
#